data_AF-A0A972K6N3-F1
#
_entry.id   AF-A0A972K6N3-F1
#
_cell.length_a   1.000
_cell.length_b   1.000
_cell.length_c   1.000
_cell.angle_alpha   90.00
_cell.angle_beta   90.00
_cell.angle_gamma   90.00
#
_symmetry.space_group_name_H-M   'P 1'
#
loop_
_entity.id
_entity.type
_entity.pdbx_description
1 polymer ?
#
loop_
_entity_poly.entity_id
_entity_poly.type
_entity_poly.pdbx_seq_one_letter_code
_entity_poly.pdbx_strand_id
1 'polypeptide(L)'
;MSLIFMGAVQATQYTNVMNQSNALADDVDYLSVTMNERWDGSNYAVDLLIETLAALDNIAGSNYGIQAFGFNLPGIDDLSSRFGGGGDGKHHGKHGAHHNTGTTGSSFITGLPSGWGIKEDSNMSEFGDFDIRVAGKGSSRTRQLSFTINGVQMKDVDIYFFAAHVAGFNAIKQEGHHKDKITSAFFGNDEPRIHAVPLPASIWLFGAGLMGIVGVARRRQLSQAK
;
A
#
# COMPACT_ATOMS: atom_id res chain seq x y z
N MET A 1 29.24 -17.51 28.74
CA MET A 1 27.77 -17.50 28.91
C MET A 1 27.25 -16.30 28.13
N SER A 2 26.78 -16.51 26.91
CA SER A 2 26.39 -15.42 26.00
C SER A 2 24.92 -15.11 26.21
N LEU A 3 24.60 -13.87 26.62
CA LEU A 3 23.23 -13.39 26.74
C LEU A 3 22.73 -13.02 25.34
N ILE A 4 21.81 -13.80 24.77
CA ILE A 4 21.13 -13.41 23.53
C ILE A 4 19.98 -12.49 23.93
N PHE A 5 20.14 -11.19 23.69
CA PHE A 5 19.02 -10.26 23.71
C PHE A 5 18.16 -10.51 22.47
N MET A 6 17.02 -11.19 22.65
CA MET A 6 15.94 -11.16 21.66
C MET A 6 15.30 -9.77 21.71
N GLY A 7 15.79 -8.86 20.85
CA GLY A 7 15.09 -7.62 20.59
C GLY A 7 13.72 -7.93 19.99
N ALA A 8 12.65 -7.39 20.57
CA ALA A 8 11.34 -7.45 19.95
C ALA A 8 11.40 -6.68 18.63
N VAL A 9 11.23 -7.38 17.50
CA VAL A 9 11.05 -6.74 16.20
C VAL A 9 9.65 -6.10 16.22
N GLN A 10 9.58 -4.78 16.36
CA GLN A 10 8.34 -4.05 16.15
C GLN A 10 8.06 -4.05 14.65
N ALA A 11 7.12 -4.90 14.22
CA ALA A 11 6.61 -4.83 12.86
C ALA A 11 5.68 -3.61 12.76
N THR A 12 5.95 -2.72 11.80
CA THR A 12 5.05 -1.59 11.53
C THR A 12 3.99 -2.08 10.56
N GLN A 13 2.74 -2.03 11.00
CA GLN A 13 1.58 -2.38 10.17
C GLN A 13 0.82 -1.12 9.76
N TYR A 14 0.40 -1.07 8.51
CA TYR A 14 -0.47 -0.04 7.96
C TYR A 14 -1.59 -0.69 7.15
N THR A 15 -2.81 -0.14 7.25
CA THR A 15 -3.96 -0.58 6.46
C THR A 15 -4.65 0.60 5.83
N ASN A 16 -4.99 0.49 4.54
CA ASN A 16 -5.75 1.46 3.77
C ASN A 16 -6.92 0.76 3.04
N VAL A 17 -7.94 1.52 2.66
CA VAL A 17 -9.12 1.05 1.93
C VAL A 17 -9.25 1.77 0.59
N MET A 18 -9.58 1.02 -0.46
CA MET A 18 -9.94 1.58 -1.77
C MET A 18 -11.45 1.71 -1.83
N ASN A 19 -11.93 2.95 -1.92
CA ASN A 19 -13.35 3.28 -1.88
C ASN A 19 -13.83 4.10 -3.09
N GLN A 20 -12.93 4.40 -4.03
CA GLN A 20 -13.27 5.02 -5.31
C GLN A 20 -13.40 3.95 -6.37
N SER A 21 -14.35 4.11 -7.29
CA SER A 21 -14.53 3.19 -8.41
C SER A 21 -14.91 3.92 -9.69
N ASN A 22 -14.46 3.40 -10.82
CA ASN A 22 -14.82 3.97 -12.11
C ASN A 22 -16.16 3.49 -12.68
N ALA A 23 -16.76 2.49 -12.06
CA ALA A 23 -18.01 1.89 -12.52
C ALA A 23 -19.01 1.63 -11.40
N LEU A 24 -18.55 1.55 -10.14
CA LEU A 24 -19.41 1.41 -8.97
C LEU A 24 -19.52 2.75 -8.22
N ALA A 25 -20.35 2.81 -7.18
CA ALA A 25 -20.52 4.03 -6.40
C ALA A 25 -19.26 4.34 -5.58
N ASP A 26 -18.84 5.60 -5.55
CA ASP A 26 -17.76 6.02 -4.66
C ASP A 26 -18.19 5.97 -3.18
N ASP A 27 -17.21 6.14 -2.27
CA ASP A 27 -17.37 6.10 -0.82
C ASP A 27 -17.87 4.74 -0.26
N VAL A 28 -17.62 3.65 -1.00
CA VAL A 28 -17.91 2.28 -0.56
C VAL A 28 -16.61 1.50 -0.46
N ASP A 29 -16.32 0.90 0.70
CA ASP A 29 -15.08 0.14 0.89
C ASP A 29 -15.08 -1.15 0.06
N TYR A 30 -14.28 -1.18 -1.02
CA TYR A 30 -14.24 -2.27 -1.98
C TYR A 30 -13.06 -3.22 -1.77
N LEU A 31 -11.89 -2.68 -1.46
CA LEU A 31 -10.69 -3.45 -1.14
C LEU A 31 -9.99 -2.88 0.08
N SER A 32 -9.30 -3.73 0.83
CA SER A 32 -8.29 -3.32 1.80
C SER A 32 -6.89 -3.64 1.28
N VAL A 33 -5.93 -2.81 1.65
CA VAL A 33 -4.50 -3.04 1.47
C VAL A 33 -3.87 -3.00 2.84
N THR A 34 -3.33 -4.13 3.29
CA THR A 34 -2.54 -4.23 4.51
C THR A 34 -1.08 -4.41 4.15
N MET A 35 -0.23 -3.59 4.74
CA MET A 35 1.22 -3.64 4.60
C MET A 35 1.83 -3.98 5.96
N ASN A 36 2.82 -4.86 5.95
CA ASN A 36 3.57 -5.24 7.13
C ASN A 36 5.07 -5.13 6.84
N GLU A 37 5.74 -4.17 7.47
CA GLU A 37 7.19 -4.06 7.38
C GLU A 37 7.86 -5.11 8.27
N ARG A 38 8.83 -5.83 7.71
CA ARG A 38 9.64 -6.81 8.41
C ARG A 38 11.13 -6.54 8.22
N TRP A 39 11.90 -6.84 9.26
CA TRP A 39 13.36 -6.87 9.24
C TRP A 39 13.83 -8.29 9.62
N ASP A 40 14.65 -8.91 8.78
CA ASP A 40 15.13 -10.29 8.99
C ASP A 40 16.54 -10.38 9.63
N GLY A 41 17.10 -9.25 10.04
CA GLY A 41 18.48 -9.16 10.54
C GLY A 41 19.48 -8.68 9.49
N SER A 42 19.12 -8.70 8.20
CA SER A 42 19.99 -8.28 7.10
C SER A 42 19.31 -7.33 6.11
N ASN A 43 18.01 -7.51 5.85
CA ASN A 43 17.25 -6.73 4.89
C ASN A 43 15.86 -6.37 5.41
N TYR A 44 15.37 -5.22 4.94
CA TYR A 44 13.96 -4.85 5.08
C TYR A 44 13.14 -5.49 3.98
N ALA A 45 11.88 -5.78 4.28
CA ALA A 45 10.87 -6.13 3.29
C ALA A 45 9.50 -5.63 3.74
N VAL A 46 8.61 -5.41 2.78
CA VAL A 46 7.21 -5.09 3.03
C VAL A 46 6.35 -6.20 2.45
N ASP A 47 5.60 -6.88 3.30
CA ASP A 47 4.58 -7.83 2.87
C ASP A 47 3.28 -7.07 2.58
N LEU A 48 2.72 -7.28 1.40
CA LEU A 48 1.43 -6.72 0.99
C LEU A 48 0.36 -7.82 1.01
N LEU A 49 -0.80 -7.44 1.51
CA LEU A 49 -2.02 -8.23 1.50
C LEU A 49 -3.16 -7.35 1.00
N ILE A 50 -3.74 -7.71 -0.14
CA ILE A 50 -4.87 -7.03 -0.75
C ILE A 50 -6.06 -7.97 -0.69
N GLU A 51 -7.16 -7.51 -0.11
CA GLU A 51 -8.37 -8.32 0.09
C GLU A 51 -9.60 -7.61 -0.48
N THR A 52 -10.44 -8.35 -1.18
CA THR A 52 -11.76 -7.85 -1.57
C THR A 52 -12.69 -7.82 -0.37
N LEU A 53 -13.49 -6.77 -0.24
CA LEU A 53 -14.42 -6.57 0.86
C LEU A 53 -15.87 -6.95 0.48
N ALA A 54 -16.74 -6.99 1.48
CA ALA A 54 -18.11 -7.48 1.37
C ALA A 54 -18.96 -6.76 0.30
N ALA A 55 -18.66 -5.49 0.01
CA ALA A 55 -19.34 -4.73 -1.04
C ALA A 55 -19.27 -5.43 -2.40
N LEU A 56 -18.15 -6.09 -2.71
CA LEU A 56 -17.95 -6.78 -3.97
C LEU A 56 -18.47 -8.22 -3.98
N ASP A 57 -18.61 -8.87 -2.82
CA ASP A 57 -19.12 -10.25 -2.75
C ASP A 57 -20.58 -10.36 -3.22
N ASN A 58 -21.38 -9.31 -3.01
CA ASN A 58 -22.77 -9.26 -3.47
C ASN A 58 -22.91 -9.23 -5.01
N ILE A 59 -21.85 -8.88 -5.71
CA ILE A 59 -21.81 -8.78 -7.17
C ILE A 59 -20.86 -9.79 -7.80
N ALA A 60 -20.25 -10.68 -7.01
CA ALA A 60 -19.29 -11.66 -7.47
C ALA A 60 -19.93 -12.72 -8.40
N GLY A 61 -19.31 -12.95 -9.56
CA GLY A 61 -19.62 -14.05 -10.47
C GLY A 61 -18.69 -15.26 -10.33
N SER A 62 -18.72 -16.16 -11.30
CA SER A 62 -18.07 -17.49 -11.24
C SER A 62 -16.54 -17.48 -11.26
N ASN A 63 -15.91 -16.37 -11.65
CA ASN A 63 -14.46 -16.20 -11.68
C ASN A 63 -14.10 -14.76 -11.27
N TYR A 64 -14.61 -14.41 -10.10
CA TYR A 64 -14.50 -13.10 -9.48
C TYR A 64 -13.18 -12.95 -8.71
N GLY A 65 -12.53 -11.79 -8.85
CA GLY A 65 -11.41 -11.41 -7.99
C GLY A 65 -10.50 -10.36 -8.61
N ILE A 66 -9.46 -10.01 -7.84
CA ILE A 66 -8.38 -9.11 -8.21
C ILE A 66 -7.65 -9.71 -9.41
N GLN A 67 -7.46 -8.90 -10.45
CA GLN A 67 -6.77 -9.27 -11.68
C GLN A 67 -5.48 -8.46 -11.90
N ALA A 68 -5.42 -7.24 -11.36
CA ALA A 68 -4.20 -6.45 -11.32
C ALA A 68 -4.19 -5.53 -10.09
N PHE A 69 -2.99 -5.15 -9.65
CA PHE A 69 -2.75 -4.22 -8.56
C PHE A 69 -1.55 -3.33 -8.92
N GLY A 70 -1.69 -2.02 -8.74
CA GLY A 70 -0.69 -1.00 -9.02
C GLY A 70 -0.29 -0.25 -7.75
N PHE A 71 0.99 0.07 -7.62
CA PHE A 71 1.58 0.82 -6.52
C PHE A 71 2.86 1.54 -6.94
N ASN A 72 3.22 2.60 -6.21
CA ASN A 72 4.40 3.42 -6.49
C ASN A 72 5.50 3.20 -5.44
N LEU A 73 6.74 3.38 -5.87
CA LEU A 73 7.96 3.26 -5.07
C LEU A 73 8.81 4.55 -5.20
N PRO A 74 8.29 5.72 -4.78
CA PRO A 74 8.93 7.02 -4.99
C PRO A 74 10.27 7.15 -4.26
N GLY A 75 10.54 6.30 -3.26
CA GLY A 75 11.83 6.23 -2.57
C GLY A 75 12.92 5.51 -3.38
N ILE A 76 12.64 5.07 -4.61
CA ILE A 76 13.54 4.30 -5.44
C ILE A 76 13.70 5.00 -6.79
N ASP A 77 14.51 6.05 -6.81
CA ASP A 77 14.86 6.82 -8.03
C ASP A 77 15.48 5.96 -9.15
N ASP A 78 15.94 4.75 -8.81
CA ASP A 78 16.50 3.81 -9.76
C ASP A 78 16.33 2.36 -9.27
N LEU A 79 15.21 1.74 -9.64
CA LEU A 79 14.98 0.30 -9.42
C LEU A 79 16.08 -0.54 -10.07
N SER A 80 16.72 -0.05 -11.14
CA SER A 80 17.74 -0.79 -11.88
C SER A 80 19.11 -0.78 -11.19
N SER A 81 19.51 0.29 -10.48
CA SER A 81 20.77 0.32 -9.72
C SER A 81 20.72 -0.40 -8.39
N ARG A 82 19.57 -0.44 -7.70
CA ARG A 82 19.46 -1.17 -6.42
C ARG A 82 19.41 -2.69 -6.61
N PHE A 83 18.90 -3.18 -7.74
CA PHE A 83 18.58 -4.60 -7.93
C PHE A 83 19.29 -5.29 -9.10
N GLY A 84 20.20 -4.58 -9.79
CA GLY A 84 21.27 -5.21 -10.55
C GLY A 84 21.13 -5.15 -12.06
N GLY A 85 21.38 -3.97 -12.63
CA GLY A 85 21.83 -3.80 -14.00
C GLY A 85 23.20 -3.12 -14.03
N GLY A 86 24.26 -3.83 -13.64
CA GLY A 86 25.65 -3.39 -13.88
C GLY A 86 25.95 -3.37 -15.37
N GLY A 87 25.47 -2.35 -16.06
CA GLY A 87 25.75 -2.08 -17.47
C GLY A 87 26.46 -0.74 -17.57
N ASP A 88 27.78 -0.78 -17.68
CA ASP A 88 28.63 0.39 -17.90
C ASP A 88 28.35 1.01 -19.29
N GLY A 89 27.24 1.75 -19.40
CA GLY A 89 26.80 2.41 -20.62
C GLY A 89 27.16 3.89 -20.59
N LYS A 90 28.41 4.24 -20.87
CA LYS A 90 28.76 5.61 -21.29
C LYS A 90 27.97 5.96 -22.56
N HIS A 91 26.87 6.70 -22.44
CA HIS A 91 26.23 7.33 -23.59
C HIS A 91 25.97 8.82 -23.34
N HIS A 92 26.89 9.63 -23.86
CA HIS A 92 26.60 10.99 -24.28
C HIS A 92 25.55 10.93 -25.40
N GLY A 93 24.36 11.49 -25.18
CA GLY A 93 23.37 11.63 -26.24
C GLY A 93 22.06 12.24 -25.73
N LYS A 94 21.80 13.49 -26.11
CA LYS A 94 20.47 14.10 -26.03
C LYS A 94 19.49 13.31 -26.92
N HIS A 95 18.21 13.34 -26.52
CA HIS A 95 16.99 12.98 -27.27
C HIS A 95 16.36 11.60 -26.97
N GLY A 96 15.14 11.66 -26.45
CA GLY A 96 14.04 10.76 -26.82
C GLY A 96 13.86 9.52 -25.94
N ALA A 97 12.71 9.44 -25.27
CA ALA A 97 12.02 8.23 -24.82
C ALA A 97 12.94 7.09 -24.32
N HIS A 98 13.32 7.13 -23.05
CA HIS A 98 13.92 5.98 -22.38
C HIS A 98 12.85 4.92 -22.13
N HIS A 99 12.60 4.10 -23.14
CA HIS A 99 12.04 2.76 -22.97
C HIS A 99 13.21 1.86 -22.56
N ASN A 100 13.40 1.65 -21.25
CA ASN A 100 14.38 0.69 -20.76
C ASN A 100 13.70 -0.68 -20.60
N THR A 101 13.68 -1.51 -21.65
CA THR A 101 13.17 -2.89 -21.59
C THR A 101 14.23 -3.87 -21.05
N GLY A 102 14.96 -3.47 -20.00
CA GLY A 102 15.96 -4.29 -19.33
C GLY A 102 15.32 -5.08 -18.19
N THR A 103 15.17 -6.38 -18.38
CA THR A 103 14.72 -7.38 -17.41
C THR A 103 15.42 -7.25 -16.04
N THR A 104 14.88 -6.43 -15.13
CA THR A 104 15.46 -6.22 -13.79
C THR A 104 14.44 -5.97 -12.68
N GLY A 105 13.13 -5.93 -12.96
CA GLY A 105 12.09 -5.72 -11.95
C GLY A 105 11.56 -6.98 -11.23
N SER A 106 11.93 -8.20 -11.66
CA SER A 106 11.29 -9.42 -11.14
C SER A 106 11.94 -10.02 -9.89
N SER A 107 13.14 -9.59 -9.50
CA SER A 107 13.92 -10.22 -8.42
C SER A 107 13.54 -9.71 -7.02
N PHE A 108 12.99 -8.49 -6.92
CA PHE A 108 12.68 -7.88 -5.63
C PHE A 108 11.24 -8.14 -5.18
N ILE A 109 10.32 -8.48 -6.08
CA ILE A 109 8.96 -8.91 -5.71
C ILE A 109 8.88 -10.43 -5.71
N THR A 110 8.50 -11.01 -4.57
CA THR A 110 8.41 -12.47 -4.38
C THR A 110 7.05 -12.89 -3.85
N GLY A 111 6.71 -14.17 -3.99
CA GLY A 111 5.48 -14.72 -3.41
C GLY A 111 4.21 -14.45 -4.21
N LEU A 112 4.32 -13.91 -5.44
CA LEU A 112 3.17 -13.72 -6.32
C LEU A 112 2.47 -15.06 -6.64
N PRO A 113 1.13 -15.09 -6.75
CA PRO A 113 0.41 -16.29 -7.13
C PRO A 113 0.81 -16.80 -8.52
N SER A 114 0.61 -18.10 -8.76
CA SER A 114 0.92 -18.70 -10.07
C SER A 114 0.16 -18.00 -11.20
N GLY A 115 0.88 -17.69 -12.28
CA GLY A 115 0.31 -16.99 -13.44
C GLY A 115 0.26 -15.47 -13.31
N TRP A 116 0.76 -14.90 -12.21
CA TRP A 116 0.96 -13.47 -12.05
C TRP A 116 2.36 -13.05 -12.51
N GLY A 117 2.46 -11.84 -13.04
CA GLY A 117 3.72 -11.23 -13.45
C GLY A 117 3.75 -9.75 -13.10
N ILE A 118 4.93 -9.16 -13.24
CA ILE A 118 5.22 -7.76 -12.92
C ILE A 118 5.37 -6.99 -14.23
N LYS A 119 4.85 -5.77 -14.26
CA LYS A 119 5.06 -4.78 -15.30
C LYS A 119 5.41 -3.45 -14.65
N GLU A 120 6.34 -2.74 -15.25
CA GLU A 120 6.72 -1.39 -14.84
C GLU A 120 5.90 -0.36 -15.63
N ASP A 121 5.84 0.88 -15.14
CA ASP A 121 5.27 2.07 -15.81
C ASP A 121 3.92 1.80 -16.48
N SER A 122 2.98 1.30 -15.69
CA SER A 122 1.73 0.74 -16.20
C SER A 122 0.51 1.54 -15.75
N ASN A 123 -0.28 1.98 -16.72
CA ASN A 123 -1.57 2.63 -16.49
C ASN A 123 -2.60 1.69 -15.83
N MET A 124 -3.33 2.22 -14.85
CA MET A 124 -4.44 1.57 -14.14
C MET A 124 -5.76 2.33 -14.37
N SER A 125 -6.08 2.61 -15.65
CA SER A 125 -7.27 3.36 -16.08
C SER A 125 -7.19 4.83 -15.65
N GLU A 126 -8.32 5.43 -15.27
CA GLU A 126 -8.43 6.80 -14.76
C GLU A 126 -7.71 7.04 -13.43
N PHE A 127 -7.28 5.99 -12.72
CA PHE A 127 -6.48 6.11 -11.49
C PHE A 127 -5.00 6.44 -11.74
N GLY A 128 -4.57 6.55 -12.99
CA GLY A 128 -3.25 7.04 -13.37
C GLY A 128 -2.23 5.94 -13.67
N ASP A 129 -0.98 6.37 -13.76
CA ASP A 129 0.17 5.51 -14.05
C ASP A 129 0.89 5.13 -12.77
N PHE A 130 1.32 3.87 -12.71
CA PHE A 130 1.99 3.30 -11.54
C PHE A 130 3.36 2.75 -11.91
N ASP A 131 4.34 2.97 -11.02
CA ASP A 131 5.71 2.46 -11.19
C ASP A 131 5.69 0.94 -11.35
N ILE A 132 4.88 0.25 -10.55
CA ILE A 132 4.74 -1.20 -10.56
C ILE A 132 3.28 -1.61 -10.68
N ARG A 133 3.03 -2.56 -11.59
CA ARG A 133 1.78 -3.30 -11.72
C ARG A 133 2.04 -4.80 -11.65
N VAL A 134 1.44 -5.46 -10.67
CA VAL A 134 1.35 -6.93 -10.63
C VAL A 134 0.03 -7.36 -11.26
N ALA A 135 0.05 -8.31 -12.17
CA ALA A 135 -1.15 -8.73 -12.90
C ALA A 135 -1.17 -10.23 -13.20
N GLY A 136 -2.34 -10.84 -13.01
CA GLY A 136 -2.63 -12.21 -13.40
C GLY A 136 -3.40 -12.30 -14.71
N LYS A 137 -3.62 -13.53 -15.17
CA LYS A 137 -4.61 -13.83 -16.22
C LYS A 137 -6.01 -13.81 -15.62
N GLY A 138 -7.03 -13.70 -16.48
CA GLY A 138 -8.42 -13.81 -16.02
C GLY A 138 -8.70 -15.09 -15.23
N SER A 139 -8.06 -16.21 -15.59
CA SER A 139 -8.19 -17.50 -14.89
C SER A 139 -7.44 -17.60 -13.57
N SER A 140 -6.58 -16.63 -13.22
CA SER A 140 -5.79 -16.61 -11.98
C SER A 140 -6.22 -15.49 -11.05
N ARG A 141 -7.45 -14.99 -11.20
CA ARG A 141 -8.06 -14.01 -10.29
C ARG A 141 -8.16 -14.60 -8.89
N THR A 142 -8.01 -13.74 -7.89
CA THR A 142 -8.06 -14.14 -6.48
C THR A 142 -8.81 -13.08 -5.67
N ARG A 143 -9.51 -13.51 -4.61
CA ARG A 143 -10.10 -12.59 -3.62
C ARG A 143 -9.04 -11.96 -2.71
N GLN A 144 -7.91 -12.64 -2.58
CA GLN A 144 -6.80 -12.28 -1.72
C GLN A 144 -5.50 -12.35 -2.52
N LEU A 145 -4.85 -11.22 -2.71
CA LEU A 145 -3.54 -11.14 -3.36
C LEU A 145 -2.50 -10.82 -2.28
N SER A 146 -1.50 -11.68 -2.15
CA SER A 146 -0.35 -11.41 -1.28
C SER A 146 0.97 -11.58 -2.03
N PHE A 147 1.93 -10.75 -1.67
CA PHE A 147 3.31 -10.80 -2.16
C PHE A 147 4.20 -9.96 -1.24
N THR A 148 5.51 -10.08 -1.42
CA THR A 148 6.51 -9.34 -0.66
C THR A 148 7.35 -8.50 -1.59
N ILE A 149 7.63 -7.26 -1.18
CA ILE A 149 8.63 -6.39 -1.80
C ILE A 149 9.88 -6.43 -0.91
N ASN A 150 10.98 -6.95 -1.46
CA ASN A 150 12.24 -7.11 -0.75
C ASN A 150 13.12 -5.86 -0.93
N GLY A 151 13.91 -5.54 0.09
CA GLY A 151 14.87 -4.43 0.08
C GLY A 151 14.25 -3.04 0.26
N VAL A 152 12.97 -2.97 0.63
CA VAL A 152 12.23 -1.71 0.82
C VAL A 152 11.68 -1.62 2.24
N GLN A 153 11.55 -0.38 2.73
CA GLN A 153 10.81 -0.03 3.94
C GLN A 153 9.43 0.51 3.57
N MET A 154 8.52 0.57 4.54
CA MET A 154 7.19 1.16 4.38
C MET A 154 7.26 2.60 3.85
N LYS A 155 8.24 3.38 4.32
CA LYS A 155 8.46 4.78 3.88
C LYS A 155 8.85 4.92 2.41
N ASP A 156 9.28 3.83 1.78
CA ASP A 156 9.69 3.82 0.37
C ASP A 156 8.51 3.47 -0.56
N VAL A 157 7.37 3.03 0.00
CA VAL A 157 6.12 2.75 -0.71
C VAL A 157 5.22 3.98 -0.61
N ASP A 158 4.61 4.39 -1.72
CA ASP A 158 3.58 5.42 -1.69
C ASP A 158 2.27 4.84 -1.13
N ILE A 159 2.13 4.91 0.19
CA ILE A 159 1.00 4.32 0.91
C ILE A 159 -0.36 4.98 0.60
N TYR A 160 -0.34 6.10 -0.13
CA TYR A 160 -1.53 6.88 -0.48
C TYR A 160 -2.08 6.57 -1.87
N PHE A 161 -1.26 6.01 -2.75
CA PHE A 161 -1.64 5.75 -4.14
C PHE A 161 -1.54 4.26 -4.45
N PHE A 162 -2.70 3.61 -4.41
CA PHE A 162 -2.88 2.26 -4.94
C PHE A 162 -4.03 2.23 -5.93
N ALA A 163 -3.96 1.28 -6.87
CA ALA A 163 -5.10 0.94 -7.72
C ALA A 163 -5.23 -0.58 -7.86
N ALA A 164 -6.45 -1.05 -8.03
CA ALA A 164 -6.75 -2.45 -8.30
C ALA A 164 -7.74 -2.58 -9.45
N HIS A 165 -7.54 -3.59 -10.30
CA HIS A 165 -8.53 -4.03 -11.26
C HIS A 165 -9.18 -5.31 -10.72
N VAL A 166 -10.47 -5.26 -10.44
CA VAL A 166 -11.25 -6.45 -10.02
C VAL A 166 -12.25 -6.77 -11.13
N ALA A 167 -12.36 -8.05 -11.46
CA ALA A 167 -13.18 -8.50 -12.56
C ALA A 167 -13.92 -9.79 -12.23
N GLY A 168 -14.85 -10.16 -13.11
CA GLY A 168 -15.69 -11.34 -12.93
C GLY A 168 -16.95 -11.07 -12.12
N PHE A 169 -17.46 -9.84 -12.15
CA PHE A 169 -18.76 -9.52 -11.58
C PHE A 169 -19.88 -10.22 -12.37
N ASN A 170 -20.97 -10.58 -11.69
CA ASN A 170 -22.24 -10.80 -12.37
C ASN A 170 -22.66 -9.50 -13.04
N ALA A 171 -23.12 -9.58 -14.30
CA ALA A 171 -23.47 -8.40 -15.07
C ALA A 171 -24.45 -7.48 -14.33
N ILE A 172 -23.96 -6.35 -13.83
CA ILE A 172 -24.77 -5.33 -13.17
C ILE A 172 -25.25 -4.35 -14.23
N LYS A 173 -26.52 -3.95 -14.17
CA LYS A 173 -27.03 -2.85 -14.97
C LYS A 173 -26.75 -1.55 -14.23
N GLN A 174 -26.01 -0.64 -14.85
CA GLN A 174 -25.89 0.72 -14.35
C GLN A 174 -27.21 1.46 -14.63
N GLU A 175 -27.77 2.10 -13.61
CA GLU A 175 -28.98 2.90 -13.76
C GLU A 175 -28.67 4.12 -14.65
N GLY A 176 -29.48 4.37 -15.68
CA GLY A 176 -29.27 5.48 -16.62
C GLY A 176 -28.40 5.18 -17.85
N HIS A 177 -27.65 4.08 -17.88
CA HIS A 177 -26.86 3.66 -19.05
C HIS A 177 -27.44 2.38 -19.67
N HIS A 178 -28.21 2.53 -20.75
CA HIS A 178 -29.05 1.47 -21.30
C HIS A 178 -28.34 0.25 -21.92
N LYS A 179 -26.99 0.16 -21.92
CA LYS A 179 -26.29 -0.90 -22.66
C LYS A 179 -25.06 -1.54 -22.02
N ASP A 180 -24.45 -0.94 -21.01
CA ASP A 180 -23.17 -1.44 -20.51
C ASP A 180 -23.36 -2.28 -19.24
N LYS A 181 -23.13 -3.58 -19.40
CA LYS A 181 -23.07 -4.52 -18.28
C LYS A 181 -21.71 -4.35 -17.62
N ILE A 182 -21.70 -3.95 -16.36
CA ILE A 182 -20.45 -3.89 -15.58
C ILE A 182 -20.05 -5.33 -15.23
N THR A 183 -18.88 -5.74 -15.70
CA THR A 183 -18.30 -7.07 -15.43
C THR A 183 -16.92 -7.00 -14.75
N SER A 184 -16.38 -5.78 -14.65
CA SER A 184 -15.13 -5.42 -14.01
C SER A 184 -15.14 -3.93 -13.68
N ALA A 185 -14.29 -3.53 -12.74
CA ALA A 185 -14.06 -2.14 -12.41
C ALA A 185 -12.62 -1.94 -11.93
N PHE A 186 -12.16 -0.71 -12.04
CA PHE A 186 -10.95 -0.24 -11.38
C PHE A 186 -11.34 0.44 -10.07
N PHE A 187 -10.44 0.34 -9.10
CA PHE A 187 -10.60 0.88 -7.77
C PHE A 187 -9.33 1.58 -7.37
N GLY A 188 -9.46 2.65 -6.59
CA GLY A 188 -8.33 3.38 -6.02
C GLY A 188 -8.69 3.94 -4.66
N ASN A 189 -7.67 4.47 -4.00
CA ASN A 189 -7.86 5.24 -2.77
C ASN A 189 -8.36 6.65 -3.11
N ASP A 190 -9.25 7.17 -2.28
CA ASP A 190 -9.43 8.62 -2.16
C ASP A 190 -8.14 9.23 -1.58
N GLU A 191 -7.90 10.53 -1.80
CA GLU A 191 -6.80 11.24 -1.14
C GLU A 191 -6.82 10.94 0.37
N PRO A 192 -5.65 10.83 1.03
CA PRO A 192 -5.59 10.43 2.43
C PRO A 192 -6.53 11.26 3.30
N ARG A 193 -7.66 10.67 3.68
CA ARG A 193 -8.50 11.17 4.75
C ARG A 193 -7.66 11.02 6.01
N ILE A 194 -7.02 12.12 6.40
CA ILE A 194 -6.24 12.19 7.64
C ILE A 194 -7.24 12.01 8.79
N HIS A 195 -7.52 10.75 9.15
CA HIS A 195 -8.25 10.44 10.36
C HIS A 195 -7.36 10.95 11.49
N ALA A 196 -7.78 12.05 12.14
CA ALA A 196 -7.07 12.57 13.29
C ALA A 196 -6.89 11.42 14.28
N VAL A 197 -5.65 10.95 14.43
CA VAL A 197 -5.31 9.91 15.40
C VAL A 197 -5.79 10.43 16.75
N PRO A 198 -6.63 9.67 17.49
CA PRO A 198 -6.98 10.03 18.85
C PRO A 198 -5.67 10.29 19.59
N LEU A 199 -5.42 11.56 19.93
CA LEU A 199 -4.18 11.97 20.58
C LEU A 199 -3.96 11.01 21.75
N PRO A 200 -2.83 10.26 21.78
CA PRO A 200 -2.65 9.21 22.75
C PRO A 200 -2.85 9.80 24.15
N ALA A 201 -3.42 9.01 25.07
CA ALA A 201 -3.71 9.45 26.43
C ALA A 201 -2.49 10.08 27.12
N SER A 202 -1.28 9.82 26.64
CA SER A 202 -0.04 10.50 27.00
C SER A 202 -0.08 12.02 26.87
N ILE A 203 -0.78 12.63 25.91
CA ILE A 203 -0.90 14.10 25.82
C ILE A 203 -1.75 14.64 26.97
N TRP A 204 -2.86 13.96 27.28
CA TRP A 204 -3.66 14.27 28.45
C TRP A 204 -2.89 14.04 29.76
N LEU A 205 -2.08 12.98 29.83
CA LEU A 205 -1.29 12.62 30.99
C LEU A 205 -0.10 13.56 31.20
N PHE A 206 0.51 14.03 30.11
CA PHE A 206 1.56 15.06 30.13
C PHE A 206 1.00 16.41 30.59
N GLY A 207 -0.17 16.79 30.08
CA GLY A 207 -0.89 17.99 30.53
C GLY A 207 -1.28 17.93 32.01
N ALA A 208 -1.82 16.79 32.47
CA ALA A 208 -2.19 16.58 33.87
C ALA A 208 -0.97 16.55 34.81
N GLY A 209 0.14 15.93 34.38
CA GLY A 209 1.39 15.86 35.14
C GLY A 209 2.00 17.25 35.36
N LEU A 210 2.03 18.10 34.33
CA LEU A 210 2.55 19.46 34.44
C LEU A 210 1.73 20.32 35.41
N MET A 211 0.40 20.23 35.33
CA MET A 211 -0.51 20.90 36.26
C MET A 211 -0.33 20.41 37.71
N GLY A 212 -0.10 19.11 37.90
CA GLY A 212 0.22 18.53 39.20
C GLY A 212 1.49 19.13 39.82
N ILE A 213 2.56 19.28 39.04
CA ILE A 213 3.83 19.86 39.51
C ILE A 213 3.65 21.33 39.92
N VAL A 214 2.95 22.13 39.12
CA VAL A 214 2.66 23.55 39.44
C VAL A 214 1.84 23.67 40.73
N GLY A 215 0.85 22.78 40.92
CA GLY A 215 0.06 22.73 42.16
C GLY A 215 0.87 22.42 43.41
N VAL A 216 1.82 21.48 43.32
CA VAL A 216 2.71 21.11 44.45
C VAL A 216 3.72 22.23 44.76
N ALA A 217 4.26 22.91 43.72
CA ALA A 217 5.21 24.00 43.89
C ALA A 217 4.63 25.19 44.69
N ARG A 218 3.36 25.56 44.43
CA ARG A 218 2.69 26.65 45.18
C ARG A 218 2.51 26.35 46.66
N ARG A 219 2.27 25.10 47.05
CA ARG A 219 2.09 24.74 48.48
C ARG A 219 3.36 24.96 49.31
N ARG A 220 4.54 24.84 48.70
CA ARG A 220 5.82 25.00 49.42
C ARG A 220 6.13 26.45 49.78
N GLN A 221 5.66 27.43 48.99
CA GLN A 221 5.88 28.86 49.28
C GLN A 221 5.06 29.36 50.47
N LEU A 222 3.89 28.77 50.73
CA LEU A 222 3.05 29.14 51.87
C LEU A 222 3.58 28.61 53.22
N SER A 223 4.49 27.62 53.20
CA SER A 223 5.03 27.01 54.42
C SER A 223 6.32 27.66 54.94
N GLN A 224 6.93 28.59 54.19
CA GLN A 224 8.09 29.38 54.63
C GLN A 224 7.72 30.80 55.09
N ALA A 225 6.44 31.15 55.10
CA ALA A 225 5.94 32.45 55.56
C ALA A 225 5.46 32.43 57.02
N LYS A 226 5.99 31.53 57.86
CA LYS A 226 5.60 31.36 59.26
C LYS A 226 6.79 31.33 60.19
#